data_AF-A0A7J5Y8M8-F1
#
_entry.id   AF-A0A7J5Y8M8-F1
#
_cell.length_a   1.000
_cell.length_b   1.000
_cell.length_c   1.000
_cell.angle_alpha   90.00
_cell.angle_beta   90.00
_cell.angle_gamma   90.00
#
_symmetry.space_group_name_H-M   'P 1'
#
loop_
_entity.id
_entity.type
_entity.pdbx_description
1 polymer ?
#
loop_
_entity_poly.entity_id
_entity_poly.type
_entity_poly.pdbx_seq_one_letter_code
_entity_poly.pdbx_strand_id
1 'polypeptide(L)'
;MYENLRSKETPSGFTLDDVIQTGIDNPGHPFIMTVGCVAGDEETYEVFKELLDPVIEDRHGGYKPSDKHKTDINPDNLKVPQPSAQGGDDLDSDYVLSSRVRTGRSVRGFCLPPHCSRGERRAVEQLSIEALDSLSGDLQGKYYALKNMSDAEQQQLIDDHFLFDKPVSPLLLASGMGRDWPDARGIWHNDNKTFLVWVNEEDHLRVISMQKGGNMKEVFNRFCTGLTKIETLFKEKT
;
A
#
# COMPACT_ATOMS: atom_id res chain seq x y z
N MET A 1 -4.79 27.82 11.70
CA MET A 1 -4.21 26.63 11.06
C MET A 1 -3.37 26.99 9.84
N TYR A 2 -3.93 27.29 8.65
CA TYR A 2 -3.12 27.49 7.43
C TYR A 2 -1.99 28.53 7.58
N GLU A 3 -2.27 29.72 8.12
CA GLU A 3 -1.24 30.75 8.37
C GLU A 3 -0.09 30.27 9.27
N ASN A 4 -0.37 29.39 10.23
CA ASN A 4 0.63 28.84 11.15
C ASN A 4 1.50 27.74 10.53
N LEU A 5 0.96 27.04 9.52
CA LEU A 5 1.58 25.86 8.92
C LEU A 5 2.24 26.16 7.56
N ARG A 6 1.79 27.20 6.84
CA ARG A 6 2.24 27.50 5.45
C ARG A 6 3.74 27.78 5.29
N SER A 7 4.42 28.20 6.36
CA SER A 7 5.86 28.46 6.34
C SER A 7 6.70 27.30 6.88
N LYS A 8 6.07 26.15 7.19
CA LYS A 8 6.76 24.94 7.62
C LYS A 8 7.03 24.05 6.43
N GLU A 9 8.13 23.33 6.50
CA GLU A 9 8.51 22.27 5.57
C GLU A 9 9.12 21.12 6.36
N THR A 10 9.05 19.92 5.79
CA THR A 10 9.76 18.74 6.31
C THR A 10 11.25 18.82 5.96
N PRO A 11 12.12 17.95 6.51
CA PRO A 11 13.54 17.94 6.13
C PRO A 11 13.79 17.71 4.64
N SER A 12 12.86 17.08 3.92
CA SER A 12 12.92 16.86 2.47
C SER A 12 12.35 18.03 1.64
N GLY A 13 11.82 19.06 2.30
CA GLY A 13 11.19 20.21 1.67
C GLY A 13 9.71 20.02 1.29
N PHE A 14 9.02 19.01 1.84
CA PHE A 14 7.57 18.84 1.62
C PHE A 14 6.78 19.87 2.42
N THR A 15 5.85 20.56 1.79
CA THR A 15 5.15 21.72 2.38
C THR A 15 3.68 21.43 2.69
N LEU A 16 3.04 22.35 3.42
CA LEU A 16 1.60 22.27 3.66
C LEU A 16 0.80 22.27 2.35
N ASP A 17 1.22 23.05 1.36
CA ASP A 17 0.49 23.15 0.08
C ASP A 17 0.56 21.81 -0.67
N ASP A 18 1.72 21.14 -0.64
CA ASP A 18 1.85 19.79 -1.21
C ASP A 18 0.95 18.77 -0.48
N VAL A 19 0.83 18.88 0.84
CA VAL A 19 -0.05 18.01 1.66
C VAL A 19 -1.50 18.11 1.20
N ILE A 20 -2.01 19.32 0.93
CA ILE A 20 -3.46 19.56 0.71
C ILE A 20 -3.86 19.68 -0.75
N GLN A 21 -2.91 19.75 -1.68
CA GLN A 21 -3.18 20.04 -3.11
C GLN A 21 -4.25 19.13 -3.70
N THR A 22 -4.18 17.82 -3.42
CA THR A 22 -5.16 16.85 -3.94
C THR A 22 -6.60 17.14 -3.46
N GLY A 23 -6.79 17.62 -2.23
CA GLY A 23 -8.12 17.99 -1.72
C GLY A 23 -8.62 19.34 -2.22
N ILE A 24 -7.71 20.24 -2.59
CA ILE A 24 -8.07 21.51 -3.25
C ILE A 24 -8.56 21.23 -4.68
N ASP A 25 -7.80 20.43 -5.44
CA ASP A 25 -8.10 20.15 -6.84
C ASP A 25 -9.29 19.19 -7.02
N ASN A 26 -9.56 18.36 -6.01
CA ASN A 26 -10.64 17.39 -6.03
C ASN A 26 -11.66 17.70 -4.92
N PRO A 27 -12.70 18.52 -5.19
CA PRO A 27 -13.69 18.91 -4.19
C PRO A 27 -14.58 17.74 -3.70
N GLY A 28 -14.48 16.58 -4.35
CA GLY A 28 -15.15 15.35 -3.97
C GLY A 28 -14.80 14.22 -4.94
N HIS A 29 -15.37 13.03 -4.71
CA HIS A 29 -15.20 11.88 -5.58
C HIS A 29 -16.55 11.20 -5.83
N PRO A 30 -16.82 10.69 -7.06
CA PRO A 30 -18.16 10.22 -7.43
C PRO A 30 -18.72 9.07 -6.58
N PHE A 31 -17.86 8.29 -5.92
CA PHE A 31 -18.25 7.05 -5.26
C PHE A 31 -17.94 6.97 -3.76
N ILE A 32 -17.02 7.79 -3.25
CA ILE A 32 -16.50 7.66 -1.87
C ILE A 32 -16.16 9.03 -1.27
N MET A 33 -16.22 9.14 0.05
CA MET A 33 -15.63 10.28 0.77
C MET A 33 -14.11 10.18 0.73
N THR A 34 -13.44 11.24 0.26
CA THR A 34 -11.98 11.33 0.16
C THR A 34 -11.38 11.97 1.40
N VAL A 35 -10.11 11.68 1.68
CA VAL A 35 -9.35 12.33 2.75
C VAL A 35 -8.96 13.76 2.37
N GLY A 36 -8.49 13.97 1.13
CA GLY A 36 -8.13 15.30 0.63
C GLY A 36 -6.73 15.79 1.00
N CYS A 37 -5.89 14.95 1.60
CA CYS A 37 -4.48 15.26 1.84
C CYS A 37 -3.60 14.01 1.76
N VAL A 38 -2.28 14.22 1.58
CA VAL A 38 -1.27 13.17 1.48
C VAL A 38 -0.02 13.50 2.30
N ALA A 39 0.80 12.49 2.60
CA ALA A 39 2.11 12.68 3.19
C ALA A 39 3.21 12.51 2.15
N GLY A 40 4.24 13.36 2.21
CA GLY A 40 5.41 13.29 1.33
C GLY A 40 6.58 12.51 1.93
N ASP A 41 6.62 12.37 3.25
CA ASP A 41 7.65 11.66 4.02
C ASP A 41 7.12 11.30 5.43
N GLU A 42 7.94 10.63 6.26
CA GLU A 42 7.56 10.22 7.62
C GLU A 42 7.31 11.46 8.52
N GLU A 43 8.13 12.51 8.36
CA GLU A 43 8.08 13.74 9.14
C GLU A 43 6.84 14.59 8.87
N THR A 44 6.21 14.45 7.70
CA THR A 44 4.95 15.12 7.34
C THR A 44 3.89 14.98 8.43
N TYR A 45 3.76 13.77 9.00
CA TYR A 45 2.78 13.49 10.06
C TYR A 45 3.01 14.30 11.33
N GLU A 46 4.27 14.62 11.68
CA GLU A 46 4.60 15.41 12.87
C GLU A 46 4.58 16.91 12.58
N VAL A 47 5.20 17.35 11.49
CA VAL A 47 5.31 18.77 11.10
C VAL A 47 3.93 19.40 10.91
N PHE A 48 3.00 18.65 10.31
CA PHE A 48 1.65 19.08 9.97
C PHE A 48 0.55 18.42 10.82
N LYS A 49 0.89 17.89 12.01
CA LYS A 49 -0.08 17.22 12.90
C LYS A 49 -1.29 18.07 13.28
N GLU A 50 -1.16 19.40 13.38
CA GLU A 50 -2.29 20.30 13.65
C GLU A 50 -3.41 20.16 12.59
N LEU A 51 -3.06 19.80 11.36
CA LEU A 51 -3.99 19.43 10.30
C LEU A 51 -4.30 17.93 10.30
N LEU A 52 -3.28 17.08 10.36
CA LEU A 52 -3.41 15.64 10.10
C LEU A 52 -4.09 14.88 11.25
N ASP A 53 -3.89 15.28 12.51
CA ASP A 53 -4.51 14.63 13.67
C ASP A 53 -6.05 14.69 13.61
N PRO A 54 -6.70 15.87 13.42
CA PRO A 54 -8.15 15.94 13.22
C PRO A 54 -8.65 15.13 12.02
N VAL A 55 -7.91 15.12 10.91
CA VAL A 55 -8.28 14.38 9.70
C VAL A 55 -8.23 12.87 9.96
N ILE A 56 -7.21 12.39 10.67
CA ILE A 56 -7.08 10.98 11.05
C ILE A 56 -8.21 10.58 12.00
N GLU A 57 -8.51 11.41 13.01
CA GLU A 57 -9.57 11.16 13.98
C GLU A 57 -10.93 11.03 13.28
N ASP A 58 -11.29 11.97 12.40
CA ASP A 58 -12.54 11.93 11.64
C ASP A 58 -12.61 10.70 10.72
N ARG A 59 -11.55 10.47 9.94
CA ARG A 59 -11.52 9.37 8.96
C ARG A 59 -11.57 7.98 9.61
N HIS A 60 -11.06 7.83 10.82
CA HIS A 60 -10.97 6.55 11.54
C HIS A 60 -11.97 6.43 12.70
N GLY A 61 -13.05 7.22 12.68
CA GLY A 61 -14.18 7.03 13.59
C GLY A 61 -13.87 7.39 15.05
N GLY A 62 -13.10 8.45 15.27
CA GLY A 62 -12.74 8.95 16.60
C GLY A 62 -11.46 8.39 17.18
N TYR A 63 -10.55 7.85 16.35
CA TYR A 63 -9.22 7.39 16.78
C TYR A 63 -8.32 8.60 17.07
N LYS A 64 -8.01 8.82 18.35
CA LYS A 64 -7.38 10.06 18.83
C LYS A 64 -5.86 10.01 18.75
N PRO A 65 -5.17 11.17 18.73
CA PRO A 65 -3.71 11.23 18.85
C PRO A 65 -3.16 10.60 20.14
N SER A 66 -3.97 10.54 21.20
CA SER A 66 -3.62 9.86 22.45
C SER A 66 -3.74 8.34 22.40
N ASP A 67 -4.44 7.79 21.40
CA ASP A 67 -4.63 6.35 21.26
C ASP A 67 -3.38 5.68 20.69
N LYS A 68 -3.16 4.42 21.09
CA LYS A 68 -2.01 3.63 20.63
C LYS A 68 -2.44 2.51 19.70
N HIS A 69 -1.84 2.48 18.51
CA HIS A 69 -2.14 1.47 17.50
C HIS A 69 -1.68 0.10 18.02
N LYS A 70 -2.52 -0.92 17.83
CA LYS A 70 -2.20 -2.31 18.18
C LYS A 70 -2.04 -3.11 16.89
N THR A 71 -0.87 -3.68 16.71
CA THR A 71 -0.56 -4.58 15.61
C THR A 71 -0.66 -6.02 16.11
N ASP A 72 -1.46 -6.84 15.43
CA ASP A 72 -1.50 -8.30 15.63
C ASP A 72 -1.46 -8.98 14.26
N ILE A 73 -0.30 -9.55 13.93
CA ILE A 73 -0.04 -10.29 12.68
C ILE A 73 0.07 -11.79 13.00
N ASN A 74 -0.53 -12.25 14.12
CA ASN A 74 -0.65 -13.67 14.41
C ASN A 74 -1.92 -14.24 13.74
N PRO A 75 -1.80 -15.08 12.69
CA PRO A 75 -2.96 -15.64 12.01
C PRO A 75 -3.81 -16.56 12.89
N ASP A 76 -3.24 -17.14 13.96
CA ASP A 76 -3.97 -18.03 14.88
C ASP A 76 -5.02 -17.29 15.72
N ASN A 77 -4.91 -15.96 15.82
CA ASN A 77 -5.87 -15.13 16.55
C ASN A 77 -7.13 -14.80 15.72
N LEU A 78 -7.18 -15.16 14.44
CA LEU A 78 -8.36 -14.95 13.61
C LEU A 78 -9.54 -15.80 14.12
N LYS A 79 -10.58 -15.13 14.60
CA LYS A 79 -11.85 -15.74 15.02
C LYS A 79 -12.98 -15.20 14.16
N VAL A 80 -13.67 -16.06 13.41
CA VAL A 80 -14.89 -15.67 12.68
C VAL A 80 -16.13 -16.19 13.43
N PRO A 81 -17.19 -15.39 13.58
CA PRO A 81 -18.42 -15.85 14.24
C PRO A 81 -19.10 -17.00 13.48
N GLN A 82 -19.69 -17.93 14.24
CA GLN A 82 -20.44 -19.14 13.82
C GLN A 82 -21.49 -18.86 12.72
N PRO A 83 -21.78 -19.81 11.80
CA PRO A 83 -21.91 -21.26 12.05
C PRO A 83 -20.71 -22.16 11.74
N SER A 84 -19.54 -21.63 11.38
CA SER A 84 -18.35 -22.48 11.17
C SER A 84 -17.47 -22.58 12.41
N ALA A 85 -17.20 -23.83 12.82
CA ALA A 85 -16.56 -24.19 14.09
C ALA A 85 -15.11 -23.68 14.26
N GLN A 86 -14.47 -23.18 13.19
CA GLN A 86 -13.08 -22.67 13.17
C GLN A 86 -12.91 -21.33 12.42
N GLY A 87 -14.01 -20.60 12.23
CA GLY A 87 -14.39 -19.95 10.99
C GLY A 87 -13.43 -19.05 10.20
N GLY A 88 -13.90 -18.71 8.99
CA GLY A 88 -13.18 -17.93 7.98
C GLY A 88 -12.49 -18.80 6.93
N ASP A 89 -12.51 -20.11 7.08
CA ASP A 89 -11.99 -21.10 6.14
C ASP A 89 -13.03 -21.57 5.10
N ASP A 90 -14.31 -21.29 5.34
CA ASP A 90 -15.44 -21.86 4.61
C ASP A 90 -16.54 -20.84 4.27
N LEU A 91 -16.19 -19.58 4.01
CA LEU A 91 -17.19 -18.60 3.59
C LEU A 91 -17.91 -19.10 2.33
N ASP A 92 -19.24 -19.01 2.33
CA ASP A 92 -20.13 -19.64 1.34
C ASP A 92 -19.74 -19.24 -0.09
N SER A 93 -19.33 -20.24 -0.90
CA SER A 93 -18.86 -20.06 -2.26
C SER A 93 -19.95 -19.63 -3.24
N ASP A 94 -21.23 -19.81 -2.90
CA ASP A 94 -22.34 -19.32 -3.71
C ASP A 94 -22.41 -17.78 -3.69
N TYR A 95 -21.78 -17.15 -2.69
CA TYR A 95 -21.74 -15.70 -2.52
C TYR A 95 -20.32 -15.11 -2.62
N VAL A 96 -19.32 -15.80 -2.07
CA VAL A 96 -17.93 -15.30 -1.99
C VAL A 96 -17.09 -15.83 -3.15
N LEU A 97 -16.93 -15.01 -4.18
CA LEU A 97 -16.18 -15.36 -5.39
C LEU A 97 -14.65 -15.42 -5.17
N SER A 98 -14.13 -14.57 -4.29
CA SER A 98 -12.70 -14.48 -3.99
C SER A 98 -12.44 -13.78 -2.66
N SER A 99 -11.30 -14.11 -2.05
CA SER A 99 -10.83 -13.54 -0.79
C SER A 99 -9.49 -12.84 -0.99
N ARG A 100 -9.32 -11.65 -0.40
CA ARG A 100 -8.12 -10.83 -0.55
C ARG A 100 -7.81 -10.04 0.73
N VAL A 101 -6.54 -10.06 1.15
CA VAL A 101 -5.99 -9.22 2.22
C VAL A 101 -4.86 -8.37 1.63
N ARG A 102 -4.85 -7.07 1.90
CA ARG A 102 -3.79 -6.15 1.45
C ARG A 102 -3.34 -5.20 2.56
N THR A 103 -2.09 -4.74 2.48
CA THR A 103 -1.56 -3.63 3.29
C THR A 103 -0.52 -2.83 2.53
N GLY A 104 -0.20 -1.63 3.00
CA GLY A 104 0.95 -0.84 2.55
C GLY A 104 2.14 -0.97 3.50
N ARG A 105 3.36 -0.85 2.97
CA ARG A 105 4.58 -0.65 3.77
C ARG A 105 5.43 0.43 3.11
N SER A 106 6.03 1.28 3.95
CA SER A 106 6.95 2.33 3.52
C SER A 106 8.31 2.09 4.14
N VAL A 107 9.34 2.08 3.30
CA VAL A 107 10.75 2.01 3.73
C VAL A 107 11.17 3.34 4.36
N ARG A 108 11.61 3.30 5.63
CA ARG A 108 12.09 4.48 6.36
C ARG A 108 13.31 5.10 5.65
N GLY A 109 13.40 6.43 5.70
CA GLY A 109 14.51 7.19 5.11
C GLY A 109 14.34 7.53 3.63
N PHE A 110 13.21 7.14 3.03
CA PHE A 110 12.83 7.52 1.66
C PHE A 110 11.55 8.33 1.70
N CYS A 111 11.46 9.39 0.89
CA CYS A 111 10.22 10.12 0.69
C CYS A 111 9.15 9.20 0.06
N LEU A 112 7.89 9.43 0.39
CA LEU A 112 6.72 8.73 -0.13
C LEU A 112 6.42 9.12 -1.60
N PRO A 113 5.59 8.35 -2.33
CA PRO A 113 5.31 8.57 -3.75
C PRO A 113 4.93 10.00 -4.18
N PRO A 114 4.20 10.82 -3.38
CA PRO A 114 3.92 12.21 -3.73
C PRO A 114 5.19 13.03 -3.99
N HIS A 115 6.24 12.79 -3.21
CA HIS A 115 7.42 13.67 -3.14
C HIS A 115 8.71 13.02 -3.65
N CYS A 116 8.80 11.69 -3.65
CA CYS A 116 10.05 10.99 -3.95
C CYS A 116 10.65 11.39 -5.31
N SER A 117 11.96 11.54 -5.32
CA SER A 117 12.74 11.73 -6.55
C SER A 117 12.83 10.42 -7.34
N ARG A 118 13.20 10.50 -8.63
CA ARG A 118 13.51 9.29 -9.42
C ARG A 118 14.60 8.43 -8.76
N GLY A 119 15.58 9.07 -8.10
CA GLY A 119 16.67 8.37 -7.42
C GLY A 119 16.19 7.55 -6.23
N GLU A 120 15.41 8.17 -5.34
CA GLU A 120 14.80 7.48 -4.18
C GLU A 120 13.86 6.36 -4.63
N ARG A 121 13.01 6.62 -5.63
CA ARG A 121 12.08 5.61 -6.14
C ARG A 121 12.81 4.36 -6.68
N ARG A 122 13.89 4.55 -7.42
CA ARG A 122 14.76 3.47 -7.92
C ARG A 122 15.48 2.73 -6.79
N ALA A 123 15.89 3.45 -5.74
CA ALA A 123 16.49 2.81 -4.57
C ALA A 123 15.49 1.92 -3.83
N VAL A 124 14.24 2.38 -3.65
CA VAL A 124 13.15 1.57 -3.10
C VAL A 124 12.86 0.35 -3.99
N GLU A 125 12.83 0.52 -5.32
CA GLU A 125 12.65 -0.59 -6.27
C GLU A 125 13.76 -1.64 -6.08
N GLN A 126 15.02 -1.23 -6.08
CA GLN A 126 16.18 -2.12 -5.94
C GLN A 126 16.14 -2.90 -4.61
N LEU A 127 15.92 -2.21 -3.49
CA LEU A 127 15.80 -2.84 -2.17
C LEU A 127 14.66 -3.86 -2.14
N SER A 128 13.53 -3.52 -2.77
CA SER A 128 12.37 -4.40 -2.86
C SER A 128 12.65 -5.64 -3.68
N ILE A 129 13.29 -5.51 -4.84
CA ILE A 129 13.66 -6.65 -5.68
C ILE A 129 14.56 -7.60 -4.89
N GLU A 130 15.62 -7.10 -4.27
CA GLU A 130 16.57 -7.94 -3.54
C GLU A 130 15.95 -8.68 -2.34
N ALA A 131 15.05 -8.02 -1.60
CA ALA A 131 14.33 -8.65 -0.50
C ALA A 131 13.36 -9.72 -1.04
N LEU A 132 12.60 -9.41 -2.08
CA LEU A 132 11.56 -10.30 -2.62
C LEU A 132 12.15 -11.52 -3.36
N ASP A 133 13.30 -11.37 -4.04
CA ASP A 133 14.03 -12.49 -4.65
C ASP A 133 14.58 -13.49 -3.62
N SER A 134 14.72 -13.07 -2.36
CA SER A 134 15.16 -13.95 -1.26
C SER A 134 14.02 -14.79 -0.67
N LEU A 135 12.76 -14.57 -1.09
CA LEU A 135 11.64 -15.40 -0.67
C LEU A 135 11.71 -16.78 -1.33
N SER A 136 11.34 -17.81 -0.56
CA SER A 136 11.43 -19.22 -0.97
C SER A 136 10.19 -20.01 -0.58
N GLY A 137 10.09 -21.23 -1.10
CA GLY A 137 8.95 -22.12 -0.86
C GLY A 137 7.71 -21.65 -1.62
N ASP A 138 6.56 -21.63 -0.95
CA ASP A 138 5.27 -21.16 -1.51
C ASP A 138 5.26 -19.66 -1.83
N LEU A 139 6.22 -18.91 -1.29
CA LEU A 139 6.44 -17.49 -1.54
C LEU A 139 7.55 -17.24 -2.56
N GLN A 140 8.14 -18.27 -3.18
CA GLN A 140 9.07 -18.05 -4.28
C GLN A 140 8.34 -17.39 -5.45
N GLY A 141 8.97 -16.38 -6.04
CA GLY A 141 8.36 -15.58 -7.09
C GLY A 141 9.36 -14.80 -7.91
N LYS A 142 8.84 -13.90 -8.74
CA LYS A 142 9.64 -13.10 -9.66
C LYS A 142 9.10 -11.67 -9.76
N TYR A 143 10.03 -10.72 -9.90
CA TYR A 143 9.72 -9.33 -10.20
C TYR A 143 9.59 -9.07 -11.71
N TYR A 144 8.60 -8.25 -12.07
CA TYR A 144 8.32 -7.81 -13.41
C TYR A 144 8.21 -6.28 -13.42
N ALA A 145 9.22 -5.63 -14.00
CA ALA A 145 9.23 -4.19 -14.19
C ALA A 145 8.19 -3.79 -15.26
N LEU A 146 7.34 -2.81 -14.96
CA LEU A 146 6.29 -2.36 -15.88
C LEU A 146 6.86 -1.92 -17.24
N LYS A 147 8.00 -1.22 -17.24
CA LYS A 147 8.66 -0.74 -18.46
C LYS A 147 9.07 -1.86 -19.45
N ASN A 148 9.15 -3.10 -18.96
CA ASN A 148 9.57 -4.26 -19.75
C ASN A 148 8.39 -5.16 -20.15
N MET A 149 7.17 -4.87 -19.70
CA MET A 149 5.98 -5.63 -20.08
C MET A 149 5.44 -5.16 -21.44
N SER A 150 4.96 -6.10 -22.24
CA SER A 150 4.09 -5.76 -23.36
C SER A 150 2.72 -5.27 -22.87
N ASP A 151 2.02 -4.49 -23.69
CA ASP A 151 0.66 -4.04 -23.38
C ASP A 151 -0.30 -5.23 -23.14
N ALA A 152 -0.10 -6.35 -23.84
CA ALA A 152 -0.90 -7.56 -23.68
C ALA A 152 -0.67 -8.25 -22.32
N GLU A 153 0.59 -8.34 -21.87
CA GLU A 153 0.90 -8.87 -20.54
C GLU A 153 0.36 -7.95 -19.44
N GLN A 154 0.50 -6.63 -19.64
CA GLN A 154 -0.03 -5.64 -18.71
C GLN A 154 -1.56 -5.78 -18.57
N GLN A 155 -2.28 -5.84 -19.69
CA GLN A 155 -3.74 -5.97 -19.70
C GLN A 155 -4.20 -7.29 -19.09
N GLN A 156 -3.53 -8.40 -19.40
CA GLN A 156 -3.90 -9.70 -18.81
C GLN A 156 -3.75 -9.69 -17.28
N LEU A 157 -2.70 -9.07 -16.74
CA LEU A 157 -2.55 -8.96 -15.29
C LEU A 157 -3.57 -8.01 -14.65
N ILE A 158 -4.04 -6.98 -15.37
CA ILE A 158 -5.15 -6.12 -14.93
C ILE A 158 -6.47 -6.91 -14.92
N ASP A 159 -6.76 -7.65 -15.98
CA ASP A 159 -7.97 -8.47 -16.13
C ASP A 159 -8.03 -9.59 -15.08
N ASP A 160 -6.87 -10.16 -14.72
CA ASP A 160 -6.74 -11.15 -13.64
C ASP A 160 -6.87 -10.52 -12.22
N HIS A 161 -7.03 -9.20 -12.13
CA HIS A 161 -7.03 -8.39 -10.90
C HIS A 161 -5.71 -8.43 -10.11
N PHE A 162 -4.59 -8.66 -10.80
CA PHE A 162 -3.25 -8.76 -10.21
C PHE A 162 -2.44 -7.48 -10.31
N LEU A 163 -2.59 -6.70 -11.38
CA LEU A 163 -1.82 -5.48 -11.61
C LEU A 163 -2.67 -4.24 -11.35
N PHE A 164 -1.99 -3.18 -10.93
CA PHE A 164 -2.56 -1.85 -10.79
C PHE A 164 -2.65 -1.15 -12.16
N ASP A 165 -3.68 -0.33 -12.31
CA ASP A 165 -3.88 0.45 -13.53
C ASP A 165 -2.84 1.56 -13.67
N LYS A 166 -2.69 2.09 -14.89
CA LYS A 166 -2.01 3.38 -15.08
C LYS A 166 -2.69 4.42 -14.18
N PRO A 167 -1.95 5.31 -13.49
CA PRO A 167 -2.54 6.26 -12.57
C PRO A 167 -3.38 7.27 -13.38
N VAL A 168 -4.69 7.03 -13.41
CA VAL A 168 -5.69 7.90 -14.04
C VAL A 168 -6.58 8.59 -13.01
N SER A 169 -6.48 8.16 -11.75
CA SER A 169 -7.22 8.77 -10.65
C SER A 169 -6.77 10.22 -10.47
N PRO A 170 -7.69 11.20 -10.50
CA PRO A 170 -7.33 12.60 -10.33
C PRO A 170 -6.77 12.85 -8.92
N LEU A 171 -7.11 12.02 -7.93
CA LEU A 171 -6.55 12.08 -6.59
C LEU A 171 -5.04 11.74 -6.57
N LEU A 172 -4.63 10.72 -7.34
CA LEU A 172 -3.23 10.31 -7.47
C LEU A 172 -2.42 11.28 -8.35
N LEU A 173 -3.06 11.81 -9.39
CA LEU A 173 -2.42 12.76 -10.30
C LEU A 173 -2.18 14.12 -9.60
N ALA A 174 -3.19 14.64 -8.90
CA ALA A 174 -3.08 15.90 -8.17
C ALA A 174 -2.14 15.83 -6.95
N SER A 175 -1.90 14.64 -6.40
CA SER A 175 -0.89 14.43 -5.34
C SER A 175 0.52 14.18 -5.88
N GLY A 176 0.74 14.24 -7.20
CA GLY A 176 2.06 14.04 -7.80
C GLY A 176 2.53 12.58 -7.88
N MET A 177 1.70 11.60 -7.54
CA MET A 177 2.08 10.17 -7.58
C MET A 177 2.23 9.63 -9.02
N GLY A 178 1.68 10.32 -10.03
CA GLY A 178 1.80 9.96 -11.45
C GLY A 178 3.14 10.30 -12.11
N ARG A 179 4.08 10.98 -11.42
CA ARG A 179 5.34 11.46 -12.00
C ARG A 179 6.22 10.32 -12.53
N ASP A 180 6.88 10.56 -13.65
CA ASP A 180 7.88 9.67 -14.29
C ASP A 180 7.37 8.26 -14.65
N TRP A 181 6.06 8.04 -14.74
CA TRP A 181 5.51 6.72 -15.05
C TRP A 181 6.05 6.17 -16.40
N PRO A 182 6.45 4.87 -16.50
CA PRO A 182 6.43 3.81 -15.48
C PRO A 182 7.80 3.55 -14.79
N ASP A 183 8.69 4.55 -14.71
CA ASP A 183 10.05 4.39 -14.15
C ASP A 183 10.01 3.88 -12.71
N ALA A 184 10.76 2.81 -12.44
CA ALA A 184 10.88 2.15 -11.13
C ALA A 184 9.59 1.56 -10.55
N ARG A 185 8.62 1.20 -11.40
CA ARG A 185 7.36 0.55 -11.02
C ARG A 185 7.31 -0.87 -11.53
N GLY A 186 6.70 -1.75 -10.74
CA GLY A 186 6.51 -3.13 -11.13
C GLY A 186 5.69 -3.93 -10.14
N ILE A 187 5.54 -5.19 -10.48
CA ILE A 187 4.87 -6.19 -9.66
C ILE A 187 5.81 -7.35 -9.44
N TRP A 188 5.88 -7.80 -8.21
CA TRP A 188 6.39 -9.11 -7.88
C TRP A 188 5.21 -10.02 -7.55
N HIS A 189 5.27 -11.28 -7.94
CA HIS A 189 4.32 -12.28 -7.45
C HIS A 189 4.95 -13.66 -7.34
N ASN A 190 4.41 -14.49 -6.44
CA ASN A 190 4.77 -15.89 -6.37
C ASN A 190 4.28 -16.67 -7.60
N ASP A 191 4.82 -17.86 -7.82
CA ASP A 191 4.52 -18.66 -9.03
C ASP A 191 3.02 -18.95 -9.21
N ASN A 192 2.31 -19.13 -8.10
CA ASN A 192 0.86 -19.42 -8.09
C ASN A 192 -0.02 -18.16 -8.15
N LYS A 193 0.56 -16.95 -8.19
CA LYS A 193 -0.15 -15.66 -8.18
C LYS A 193 -1.13 -15.51 -7.00
N THR A 194 -0.81 -16.10 -5.85
CA THR A 194 -1.59 -16.01 -4.61
C THR A 194 -1.00 -15.06 -3.58
N PHE A 195 0.24 -14.61 -3.79
CA PHE A 195 0.93 -13.59 -3.01
C PHE A 195 1.64 -12.64 -3.97
N LEU A 196 1.32 -11.35 -3.88
CA LEU A 196 1.77 -10.31 -4.81
C LEU A 196 2.28 -9.10 -4.03
N VAL A 197 3.23 -8.39 -4.62
CA VAL A 197 3.74 -7.13 -4.10
C VAL A 197 3.83 -6.11 -5.23
N TRP A 198 3.06 -5.03 -5.13
CA TRP A 198 3.23 -3.88 -6.02
C TRP A 198 4.31 -2.97 -5.48
N VAL A 199 5.19 -2.49 -6.37
CA VAL A 199 6.32 -1.64 -6.01
C VAL A 199 6.15 -0.26 -6.66
N ASN A 200 6.18 0.79 -5.83
CA ASN A 200 6.15 2.21 -6.20
C ASN A 200 4.91 2.70 -6.96
N GLU A 201 3.74 2.15 -6.62
CA GLU A 201 2.44 2.64 -7.11
C GLU A 201 1.97 3.82 -6.24
N GLU A 202 0.96 3.65 -5.39
CA GLU A 202 0.47 4.66 -4.45
C GLU A 202 1.25 4.68 -3.12
N ASP A 203 1.99 3.61 -2.84
CA ASP A 203 2.90 3.42 -1.70
C ASP A 203 4.21 2.78 -2.18
N HIS A 204 5.25 2.75 -1.34
CA HIS A 204 6.49 2.01 -1.65
C HIS A 204 6.19 0.55 -1.97
N LEU A 205 5.44 -0.12 -1.09
CA LEU A 205 5.00 -1.50 -1.25
C LEU A 205 3.50 -1.65 -0.96
N ARG A 206 2.78 -2.36 -1.84
CA ARG A 206 1.47 -2.95 -1.51
C ARG A 206 1.61 -4.46 -1.46
N VAL A 207 1.55 -5.04 -0.27
CA VAL A 207 1.63 -6.50 -0.05
C VAL A 207 0.22 -7.08 -0.06
N ILE A 208 0.00 -8.09 -0.89
CA ILE A 208 -1.32 -8.65 -1.21
C ILE A 208 -1.26 -10.17 -1.11
N SER A 209 -2.23 -10.75 -0.40
CA SER A 209 -2.54 -12.18 -0.47
C SER A 209 -3.95 -12.35 -0.99
N MET A 210 -4.16 -13.22 -1.97
CA MET A 210 -5.49 -13.45 -2.53
C MET A 210 -5.65 -14.84 -3.14
N GLN A 211 -6.89 -15.30 -3.25
CA GLN A 211 -7.28 -16.50 -4.00
C GLN A 211 -8.78 -16.47 -4.33
N LYS A 212 -9.23 -17.36 -5.23
CA LYS A 212 -10.66 -17.60 -5.47
C LYS A 212 -11.29 -18.34 -4.28
N GLY A 213 -12.60 -18.16 -4.09
CA GLY A 213 -13.37 -18.76 -3.00
C GLY A 213 -13.24 -18.05 -1.66
N GLY A 214 -13.82 -18.68 -0.64
CA GLY A 214 -14.09 -18.10 0.67
C GLY A 214 -13.11 -18.42 1.80
N ASN A 215 -11.97 -19.07 1.53
CA ASN A 215 -11.00 -19.43 2.56
C ASN A 215 -10.12 -18.22 2.97
N MET A 216 -10.74 -17.27 3.67
CA MET A 216 -10.07 -16.08 4.20
C MET A 216 -8.96 -16.42 5.20
N LYS A 217 -9.11 -17.52 5.95
CA LYS A 217 -8.11 -17.98 6.91
C LYS A 217 -6.79 -18.35 6.23
N GLU A 218 -6.84 -19.09 5.13
CA GLU A 218 -5.66 -19.41 4.33
C GLU A 218 -5.02 -18.16 3.73
N VAL A 219 -5.84 -17.25 3.18
CA VAL A 219 -5.38 -15.96 2.65
C VAL A 219 -4.65 -15.16 3.72
N PHE A 220 -5.22 -15.07 4.92
CA PHE A 220 -4.65 -14.32 6.05
C PHE A 220 -3.38 -14.99 6.59
N ASN A 221 -3.34 -16.32 6.70
CA ASN A 221 -2.14 -17.04 7.12
C ASN A 221 -0.96 -16.80 6.17
N ARG A 222 -1.19 -16.91 4.85
CA ARG A 222 -0.19 -16.59 3.83
C ARG A 222 0.24 -15.12 3.89
N PHE A 223 -0.71 -14.22 4.10
CA PHE A 223 -0.46 -12.79 4.26
C PHE A 223 0.47 -12.51 5.46
N CYS A 224 0.14 -12.99 6.65
CA CYS A 224 0.94 -12.80 7.86
C CYS A 224 2.34 -13.38 7.73
N THR A 225 2.44 -14.61 7.19
CA THR A 225 3.72 -15.29 6.94
C THR A 225 4.59 -14.50 5.97
N GLY A 226 4.04 -14.11 4.82
CA GLY A 226 4.78 -13.38 3.80
C GLY A 226 5.20 -11.99 4.26
N LEU A 227 4.30 -11.25 4.92
CA LEU A 227 4.58 -9.92 5.44
C LEU A 227 5.68 -9.92 6.50
N THR A 228 5.66 -10.90 7.41
CA THR A 228 6.70 -11.06 8.44
C THR A 228 8.06 -11.36 7.81
N LYS A 229 8.11 -12.26 6.82
CA LYS A 229 9.35 -12.58 6.08
C LYS A 229 9.89 -11.36 5.34
N ILE A 230 9.04 -10.60 4.65
CA ILE A 230 9.43 -9.35 3.99
C ILE A 230 10.01 -8.38 5.01
N GLU A 231 9.34 -8.15 6.14
CA GLU A 231 9.82 -7.24 7.17
C GLU A 231 11.20 -7.65 7.72
N THR A 232 11.42 -8.94 7.99
CA THR A 232 12.73 -9.46 8.40
C THR A 232 13.81 -9.19 7.37
N LEU A 233 13.54 -9.48 6.09
CA LEU A 233 14.51 -9.28 5.01
C LEU A 233 14.86 -7.81 4.79
N PHE A 234 13.89 -6.90 4.96
CA PHE A 234 14.15 -5.47 4.91
C PHE A 234 15.02 -5.01 6.08
N LYS A 235 14.75 -5.49 7.31
CA LYS A 235 15.57 -5.17 8.51
C LYS A 235 17.00 -5.68 8.45
N GLU A 236 17.26 -6.75 7.68
CA GLU A 236 18.62 -7.24 7.45
C GLU A 236 19.40 -6.40 6.44
N LYS A 237 18.70 -5.61 5.63
CA LYS A 237 19.26 -4.80 4.54
C LYS A 237 19.35 -3.31 4.85
N THR A 238 18.63 -2.83 5.88
CA THR A 238 18.59 -1.43 6.33
C THR A 238 19.02 -1.30 7.78
#